data_AF-A0A318H7F5-F1
#
_entry.id   AF-A0A318H7F5-F1
#
_cell.length_a   1.000
_cell.length_b   1.000
_cell.length_c   1.000
_cell.angle_alpha   90.00
_cell.angle_beta   90.00
_cell.angle_gamma   90.00
#
_symmetry.space_group_name_H-M   'P 1'
#
loop_
_entity.id
_entity.type
_entity.pdbx_description
1 polymer ?
#
loop_
_entity_poly.entity_id
_entity_poly.type
_entity_poly.pdbx_seq_one_letter_code
_entity_poly.pdbx_strand_id
1 'polypeptide(L)'
;MRSLSFRSRFLSSCTRRTRSCRGLTLIELMVGVAIVGLLMSVALPSYKSWRAKVLSRQAAQAIAALSITIDQYAASNDGSYPASLATVGLDRQTDPWGRAYVYYNIAGNNIGGARKDKNINPINTDYDLYSKGPDGVTAKQLDNAKSVDDVVRARNGRFLGVSVDF
;
A
#
# COMPACT_ATOMS: atom_id res chain seq x y z
N MET A 1 10.66 90.59 18.54
CA MET A 1 10.25 89.68 17.45
C MET A 1 9.53 88.47 18.06
N ARG A 2 8.21 88.59 18.20
CA ARG A 2 7.15 87.80 17.53
C ARG A 2 6.99 86.36 18.06
N SER A 3 6.12 86.27 19.06
CA SER A 3 5.20 85.16 19.33
C SER A 3 4.68 84.50 18.06
N LEU A 4 4.71 83.17 18.00
CA LEU A 4 3.70 82.39 17.28
C LEU A 4 3.42 81.09 18.04
N SER A 5 2.27 81.05 18.70
CA SER A 5 1.58 79.81 19.05
C SER A 5 1.18 79.10 17.76
N PHE A 6 1.33 77.78 17.69
CA PHE A 6 0.59 76.99 16.71
C PHE A 6 -0.25 75.92 17.40
N ARG A 7 -1.56 76.03 17.15
CA ARG A 7 -2.65 75.26 17.72
C ARG A 7 -2.82 73.92 17.00
N SER A 8 -3.31 72.96 17.77
CA SER A 8 -4.45 72.08 17.47
C SER A 8 -4.39 71.08 16.31
N ARG A 9 -4.41 69.81 16.73
CA ARG A 9 -5.26 68.70 16.26
C ARG A 9 -5.42 68.53 14.75
N PHE A 10 -4.85 67.44 14.24
CA PHE A 10 -5.59 66.58 13.33
C PHE A 10 -5.70 65.18 13.93
N LEU A 11 -6.93 64.85 14.34
CA LEU A 11 -7.38 63.51 14.65
C LEU A 11 -7.35 62.71 13.34
N SER A 12 -6.35 61.87 13.15
CA SER A 12 -6.42 60.83 12.13
C SER A 12 -7.23 59.67 12.69
N SER A 13 -8.53 59.76 12.49
CA SER A 13 -9.49 58.69 12.72
C SER A 13 -9.09 57.48 11.87
N CYS A 14 -8.41 56.50 12.47
CA CYS A 14 -8.28 55.18 11.88
C CYS A 14 -9.66 54.52 11.99
N THR A 15 -10.48 54.67 10.96
CA THR A 15 -11.76 53.98 10.85
C THR A 15 -11.48 52.48 10.77
N ARG A 16 -11.55 51.78 11.91
CA ARG A 16 -11.63 50.31 11.93
C ARG A 16 -12.88 49.92 11.15
N ARG A 17 -12.71 49.42 9.92
CA ARG A 17 -13.73 48.57 9.30
C ARG A 17 -13.87 47.34 10.21
N THR A 18 -14.93 47.31 11.02
CA THR A 18 -15.36 46.09 11.67
C THR A 18 -15.67 45.09 10.55
N ARG A 19 -14.80 44.10 10.36
CA ARG A 19 -15.18 42.91 9.60
C ARG A 19 -16.40 42.34 10.32
N SER A 20 -17.51 42.25 9.60
CA SER A 20 -18.69 41.52 10.04
C SER A 20 -18.27 40.08 10.34
N CYS A 21 -18.08 39.74 11.61
CA CYS A 21 -17.96 38.35 12.03
C CYS A 21 -19.35 37.72 11.95
N ARG A 22 -19.71 37.22 10.76
CA ARG A 22 -20.88 36.36 10.59
C ARG A 22 -20.56 35.00 11.20
N GLY A 23 -21.28 34.62 12.25
CA GLY A 23 -21.25 33.26 12.79
C GLY A 23 -22.10 32.32 11.93
N LEU A 24 -21.72 31.04 11.86
CA LEU A 24 -22.53 29.99 11.24
C LEU A 24 -23.79 29.77 12.07
N THR A 25 -24.92 29.54 11.41
CA THR A 25 -26.15 29.15 12.09
C THR A 25 -26.16 27.65 12.42
N LEU A 26 -26.90 27.22 13.44
CA LEU A 26 -27.04 25.80 13.78
C LEU A 26 -27.60 24.97 12.61
N ILE A 27 -28.54 25.54 11.86
CA ILE A 27 -29.15 24.87 10.72
C ILE A 27 -28.14 24.69 9.57
N GLU A 28 -27.25 25.65 9.36
CA GLU A 28 -26.21 25.59 8.32
C GLU A 28 -25.18 24.51 8.61
N LEU A 29 -24.82 24.34 9.89
CA LEU A 29 -23.96 23.24 10.32
C LEU A 29 -24.69 21.88 10.19
N MET A 30 -25.97 21.80 10.56
CA MET A 30 -26.76 20.57 10.41
C MET A 30 -26.86 20.12 8.95
N VAL A 31 -27.22 21.03 8.05
CA VAL A 31 -27.31 20.73 6.61
C VAL A 31 -25.92 20.40 6.05
N GLY A 32 -24.87 21.13 6.46
CA GLY A 32 -23.49 20.86 6.03
C GLY A 32 -23.01 19.46 6.41
N VAL A 33 -23.22 19.04 7.66
CA VAL A 33 -22.83 17.70 8.14
C VAL A 33 -23.68 16.62 7.45
N ALA A 34 -24.97 16.88 7.18
CA ALA A 34 -25.81 15.94 6.43
C ALA A 34 -25.30 15.69 5.00
N ILE A 35 -24.90 16.75 4.29
CA ILE A 35 -24.33 16.64 2.93
C ILE A 35 -23.00 15.89 2.96
N VAL A 36 -22.10 16.23 3.90
CA VAL A 36 -20.82 15.53 4.03
C VAL A 36 -21.02 14.05 4.36
N GLY A 37 -21.97 13.72 5.24
CA GLY A 37 -22.33 12.34 5.56
C GLY A 37 -22.79 11.55 4.33
N LEU A 38 -23.64 12.16 3.49
CA LEU A 38 -24.09 11.56 2.24
C LEU A 38 -22.92 11.28 1.27
N LEU A 39 -22.02 12.24 1.08
CA LEU A 39 -20.85 12.06 0.22
C LEU A 39 -19.89 10.99 0.76
N MET A 40 -19.64 10.99 2.08
CA MET A 40 -18.74 10.04 2.74
C MET A 40 -19.22 8.59 2.61
N SER A 41 -20.54 8.36 2.56
CA SER A 41 -21.12 7.01 2.39
C SER A 41 -20.65 6.32 1.12
N VAL A 42 -20.41 7.06 0.04
CA VAL A 42 -19.93 6.54 -1.25
C VAL A 42 -18.41 6.67 -1.37
N ALA A 43 -17.83 7.74 -0.84
CA ALA A 43 -16.41 8.03 -0.99
C ALA A 43 -15.51 7.02 -0.27
N LEU A 44 -15.85 6.62 0.96
CA LEU A 44 -15.02 5.73 1.78
C LEU A 44 -14.85 4.31 1.20
N PRO A 45 -15.91 3.57 0.82
CA PRO A 45 -15.73 2.23 0.26
C PRO A 45 -14.94 2.26 -1.06
N SER A 46 -15.20 3.26 -1.91
CA SER A 46 -14.45 3.47 -3.15
C SER A 46 -12.96 3.67 -2.87
N TYR A 47 -12.60 4.61 -1.98
CA TYR A 47 -11.21 4.88 -1.62
C TYR A 47 -10.47 3.66 -1.07
N LYS A 48 -11.12 2.89 -0.18
CA LYS A 48 -10.53 1.66 0.37
C LYS A 48 -10.21 0.63 -0.72
N SER A 49 -11.11 0.42 -1.67
CA SER A 49 -10.91 -0.52 -2.78
C SER A 49 -9.79 -0.07 -3.73
N TRP A 50 -9.69 1.22 -4.02
CA TRP A 50 -8.62 1.80 -4.83
C TRP A 50 -7.26 1.64 -4.16
N ARG A 51 -7.19 1.96 -2.86
CA ARG A 51 -5.96 1.79 -2.08
C ARG A 51 -5.50 0.34 -2.06
N ALA A 52 -6.41 -0.62 -1.83
CA ALA A 52 -6.08 -2.05 -1.84
C ALA A 52 -5.45 -2.49 -3.18
N LYS A 53 -6.03 -2.07 -4.31
CA LYS A 53 -5.51 -2.36 -5.66
C LYS A 53 -4.14 -1.74 -5.92
N VAL A 54 -3.88 -0.54 -5.43
CA VAL A 54 -2.57 0.11 -5.58
C VAL A 54 -1.51 -0.63 -4.77
N LEU A 55 -1.81 -0.98 -3.52
CA LEU A 55 -0.89 -1.70 -2.65
C LEU A 55 -0.58 -3.10 -3.21
N SER A 56 -1.58 -3.83 -3.70
CA SER A 56 -1.33 -5.15 -4.30
C SER A 56 -0.46 -5.08 -5.56
N ARG A 57 -0.67 -4.07 -6.42
CA ARG A 57 0.19 -3.82 -7.58
C ARG A 57 1.61 -3.45 -7.19
N GLN A 58 1.78 -2.62 -6.17
CA GLN A 58 3.09 -2.27 -5.64
C GLN A 58 3.82 -3.50 -5.10
N ALA A 59 3.11 -4.37 -4.36
CA ALA A 59 3.68 -5.62 -3.88
C ALA A 59 4.07 -6.54 -5.05
N ALA A 60 3.24 -6.66 -6.09
CA ALA A 60 3.54 -7.47 -7.28
C ALA A 60 4.77 -6.95 -8.06
N GLN A 61 4.91 -5.63 -8.18
CA GLN A 61 6.10 -5.00 -8.78
C GLN A 61 7.37 -5.27 -7.97
N ALA A 62 7.29 -5.17 -6.65
CA ALA A 62 8.41 -5.50 -5.78
C ALA A 62 8.79 -6.99 -5.91
N ILE A 63 7.81 -7.90 -5.91
CA ILE A 63 8.05 -9.34 -6.16
C ILE A 63 8.77 -9.55 -7.50
N ALA A 64 8.37 -8.84 -8.57
CA ALA A 64 9.04 -8.92 -9.87
C ALA A 64 10.51 -8.47 -9.79
N ALA A 65 10.80 -7.40 -9.06
CA ALA A 65 12.17 -6.92 -8.86
C ALA A 65 13.02 -7.91 -8.04
N LEU A 66 12.43 -8.49 -6.99
CA LEU A 66 13.06 -9.51 -6.17
C LEU A 66 13.36 -10.78 -6.99
N SER A 67 12.42 -11.23 -7.84
CA SER A 67 12.63 -12.42 -8.69
C SER A 67 13.80 -12.24 -9.64
N ILE A 68 13.98 -11.04 -10.22
CA ILE A 68 15.12 -10.76 -11.10
C ILE A 68 16.44 -10.98 -10.36
N THR A 69 16.54 -10.50 -9.12
CA THR A 69 17.77 -10.65 -8.30
C THR A 69 18.03 -12.11 -7.94
N ILE A 70 16.97 -12.86 -7.60
CA ILE A 70 17.03 -14.29 -7.30
C ILE A 70 17.48 -15.09 -8.54
N ASP A 71 16.92 -14.77 -9.71
CA ASP A 71 17.24 -15.44 -10.96
C ASP A 71 18.68 -15.12 -11.43
N GLN A 72 19.16 -13.89 -11.21
CA GLN A 72 20.56 -13.52 -11.42
C GLN A 72 21.52 -14.32 -10.52
N TYR A 73 21.14 -14.52 -9.25
CA TYR A 73 21.91 -15.37 -8.35
C TYR A 73 21.98 -16.80 -8.87
N ALA A 74 20.85 -17.37 -9.31
CA ALA A 74 20.83 -18.74 -9.85
C ALA A 74 21.69 -18.87 -11.12
N ALA A 75 21.63 -17.88 -12.02
CA ALA A 75 22.47 -17.84 -13.21
C ALA A 75 23.98 -17.82 -12.90
N SER A 76 24.36 -17.26 -11.75
CA SER A 76 25.76 -17.18 -11.29
C SER A 76 26.21 -18.39 -10.47
N ASN A 77 25.28 -19.27 -10.07
CA ASN A 77 25.52 -20.42 -9.18
C ASN A 77 25.01 -21.72 -9.80
N ASP A 78 25.37 -21.99 -11.06
CA ASP A 78 25.04 -23.24 -11.78
C ASP A 78 23.53 -23.59 -11.80
N GLY A 79 22.66 -22.59 -11.77
CA GLY A 79 21.21 -22.76 -11.75
C GLY A 79 20.62 -23.04 -10.36
N SER A 80 21.43 -23.01 -9.30
CA SER A 80 20.99 -23.24 -7.93
C SER A 80 20.43 -21.96 -7.30
N TYR A 81 19.17 -22.01 -6.88
CA TYR A 81 18.50 -20.91 -6.20
C TYR A 81 19.01 -20.71 -4.77
N PRO A 82 18.96 -19.48 -4.22
CA PRO A 82 19.44 -19.21 -2.86
C PRO A 82 18.64 -20.00 -1.82
N ALA A 83 19.25 -20.34 -0.68
CA ALA A 83 18.55 -21.02 0.40
C ALA A 83 17.53 -20.10 1.11
N SER A 84 17.79 -18.79 1.12
CA SER A 84 16.93 -17.78 1.74
C SER A 84 17.13 -16.41 1.08
N LEU A 85 16.20 -15.47 1.34
CA LEU A 85 16.35 -14.08 0.89
C LEU A 85 17.57 -13.37 1.53
N ALA A 86 18.04 -13.84 2.69
CA ALA A 86 19.22 -13.28 3.34
C ALA A 86 20.50 -13.52 2.54
N THR A 87 20.59 -14.65 1.82
CA THR A 87 21.74 -14.99 0.98
C THR A 87 21.96 -13.97 -0.15
N VAL A 88 20.89 -13.34 -0.61
CA VAL A 88 20.90 -12.31 -1.67
C VAL A 88 20.68 -10.89 -1.12
N GLY A 89 20.71 -10.71 0.20
CA GLY A 89 20.55 -9.39 0.86
C GLY A 89 19.16 -8.78 0.73
N LEU A 90 18.12 -9.60 0.50
CA LEU A 90 16.73 -9.17 0.31
C LEU A 90 15.86 -9.39 1.57
N ASP A 91 16.45 -9.81 2.67
CA ASP A 91 15.77 -10.10 3.95
C ASP A 91 15.11 -8.87 4.60
N ARG A 92 15.62 -7.67 4.31
CA ARG A 92 15.09 -6.40 4.84
C ARG A 92 13.97 -5.79 3.99
N GLN A 93 13.65 -6.38 2.85
CA GLN A 93 12.58 -5.89 1.97
C GLN A 93 11.22 -6.23 2.58
N THR A 94 10.38 -5.22 2.74
CA THR A 94 9.02 -5.38 3.26
C THR A 94 8.00 -5.04 2.20
N ASP A 95 6.86 -5.71 2.27
CA ASP A 95 5.69 -5.39 1.47
C ASP A 95 5.06 -4.05 1.90
N PRO A 96 4.07 -3.53 1.13
CA PRO A 96 3.42 -2.25 1.45
C PRO A 96 2.65 -2.23 2.78
N TRP A 97 2.48 -3.38 3.43
CA TRP A 97 1.85 -3.52 4.74
C TRP A 97 2.88 -3.71 5.88
N GLY A 98 4.17 -3.62 5.57
CA GLY A 98 5.27 -3.68 6.54
C GLY A 98 5.68 -5.10 6.93
N ARG A 99 5.31 -6.12 6.15
CA ARG A 99 5.65 -7.52 6.41
C ARG A 99 6.76 -7.99 5.48
N ALA A 100 7.59 -8.91 5.95
CA ALA A 100 8.63 -9.50 5.10
C ALA A 100 8.02 -10.38 4.00
N TYR A 101 8.63 -10.36 2.82
CA TYR A 101 8.31 -11.30 1.75
C TYR A 101 8.65 -12.73 2.16
N VAL A 102 7.80 -13.68 1.76
CA VAL A 102 8.00 -15.09 2.03
C VAL A 102 8.60 -15.74 0.78
N TYR A 103 9.69 -16.47 0.99
CA TYR A 103 10.42 -17.19 -0.04
C TYR A 103 10.53 -18.67 0.35
N TYR A 104 10.35 -19.54 -0.64
CA TYR A 104 10.60 -20.96 -0.47
C TYR A 104 11.27 -21.52 -1.72
N ASN A 105 12.52 -21.98 -1.60
CA ASN A 105 13.25 -22.65 -2.67
C ASN A 105 12.66 -24.05 -2.88
N ILE A 106 11.98 -24.30 -4.01
CA ILE A 106 11.37 -25.59 -4.31
C ILE A 106 12.38 -26.50 -4.98
N ALA A 107 13.17 -26.00 -5.93
CA ALA A 107 14.15 -26.77 -6.67
C ALA A 107 15.23 -27.42 -5.76
N GLY A 108 15.58 -26.73 -4.66
CA GLY A 108 16.56 -27.22 -3.67
C GLY A 108 15.93 -27.95 -2.47
N ASN A 109 14.61 -28.01 -2.34
CA ASN A 109 13.92 -28.65 -1.22
C ASN A 109 12.81 -29.60 -1.69
N ASN A 110 12.00 -30.10 -0.76
CA ASN A 110 10.84 -30.93 -1.07
C ASN A 110 9.64 -30.08 -1.51
N ILE A 111 8.76 -30.63 -2.35
CA ILE A 111 7.50 -29.99 -2.75
C ILE A 111 6.53 -29.72 -1.60
N GLY A 112 6.73 -30.35 -0.42
CA GLY A 112 5.83 -30.23 0.73
C GLY A 112 5.70 -28.81 1.31
N GLY A 113 6.67 -27.94 1.06
CA GLY A 113 6.61 -26.52 1.44
C GLY A 113 6.00 -25.61 0.37
N ALA A 114 5.87 -26.10 -0.87
CA ALA A 114 5.40 -25.31 -2.00
C ALA A 114 3.91 -24.94 -1.88
N ARG A 115 3.57 -23.78 -2.41
CA ARG A 115 2.19 -23.35 -2.60
C ARG A 115 1.53 -24.13 -3.72
N LYS A 116 0.22 -24.25 -3.62
CA LYS A 116 -0.60 -25.07 -4.49
C LYS A 116 -1.95 -24.43 -4.75
N ASP A 117 -2.54 -24.84 -5.86
CA ASP A 117 -3.91 -24.52 -6.23
C ASP A 117 -4.68 -25.82 -6.53
N LYS A 118 -6.01 -25.74 -6.60
CA LYS A 118 -6.91 -26.87 -6.83
C LYS A 118 -6.50 -27.68 -8.06
N ASN A 119 -6.05 -27.00 -9.12
CA ASN A 119 -5.73 -27.63 -10.39
C ASN A 119 -4.22 -27.85 -10.59
N ILE A 120 -3.37 -27.17 -9.81
CA ILE A 120 -1.91 -27.14 -10.02
C ILE A 120 -1.18 -27.30 -8.69
N ASN A 121 -0.47 -28.42 -8.54
CA ASN A 121 0.24 -28.80 -7.32
C ASN A 121 1.65 -29.31 -7.67
N PRO A 122 2.74 -28.53 -7.49
CA PRO A 122 2.85 -27.15 -7.00
C PRO A 122 2.62 -26.07 -8.09
N ILE A 123 2.29 -24.83 -7.68
CA ILE A 123 2.05 -23.72 -8.62
C ILE A 123 3.32 -23.24 -9.36
N ASN A 124 4.48 -23.48 -8.77
CA ASN A 124 5.81 -23.16 -9.27
C ASN A 124 6.69 -24.39 -9.16
N THR A 125 7.67 -24.52 -10.04
CA THR A 125 8.69 -25.58 -10.01
C THR A 125 10.04 -25.09 -9.49
N ASP A 126 10.28 -23.78 -9.52
CA ASP A 126 11.54 -23.14 -9.14
C ASP A 126 11.56 -22.73 -7.66
N TYR A 127 10.78 -21.72 -7.30
CA TYR A 127 10.63 -21.19 -5.96
C TYR A 127 9.31 -20.43 -5.82
N ASP A 128 8.80 -20.39 -4.59
CA ASP A 128 7.72 -19.48 -4.24
C ASP A 128 8.26 -18.15 -3.75
N LEU A 129 7.59 -17.08 -4.17
CA LEU A 129 7.83 -15.73 -3.68
C LEU A 129 6.49 -15.00 -3.58
N TYR A 130 6.14 -14.55 -2.38
CA TYR A 130 4.84 -13.91 -2.14
C TYR A 130 4.84 -12.98 -0.93
N SER A 131 3.86 -12.09 -0.89
CA SER A 131 3.47 -11.31 0.29
C SER A 131 2.20 -11.91 0.89
N LYS A 132 2.09 -11.86 2.22
CA LYS A 132 0.91 -12.33 2.99
C LYS A 132 -0.28 -11.36 2.95
N GLY A 133 -0.20 -10.33 2.11
CA GLY A 133 -1.27 -9.35 1.97
C GLY A 133 -1.51 -8.47 3.21
N PRO A 134 -2.63 -7.72 3.19
CA PRO A 134 -3.08 -6.86 4.27
C PRO A 134 -3.30 -7.55 5.62
N ASP A 135 -3.82 -8.77 5.66
CA ASP A 135 -4.17 -9.44 6.92
C ASP A 135 -2.97 -10.16 7.56
N GLY A 136 -1.98 -10.56 6.76
CA GLY A 136 -0.79 -11.27 7.21
C GLY A 136 -1.00 -12.75 7.52
N VAL A 137 -2.19 -13.27 7.23
CA VAL A 137 -2.57 -14.67 7.34
C VAL A 137 -2.41 -15.29 5.97
N THR A 138 -2.01 -16.57 5.92
CA THR A 138 -1.82 -17.24 4.64
C THR A 138 -1.97 -18.74 4.81
N ALA A 139 -2.33 -19.43 3.73
CA ALA A 139 -2.32 -20.88 3.62
C ALA A 139 -1.59 -21.32 2.36
N LYS A 140 -1.03 -22.54 2.36
CA LYS A 140 -0.33 -23.09 1.18
C LYS A 140 -1.22 -23.18 -0.05
N GLN A 141 -2.51 -23.41 0.17
CA GLN A 141 -3.52 -23.53 -0.85
C GLN A 141 -4.06 -22.12 -1.19
N LEU A 142 -4.02 -21.73 -2.47
CA LEU A 142 -4.42 -20.39 -2.93
C LEU A 142 -5.94 -20.15 -2.88
N ASP A 143 -6.77 -21.15 -3.13
CA ASP A 143 -8.24 -21.04 -3.04
C ASP A 143 -8.76 -21.03 -1.58
N ASN A 144 -7.88 -21.14 -0.58
CA ASN A 144 -8.27 -21.00 0.81
C ASN A 144 -8.65 -19.54 1.11
N ALA A 145 -9.74 -19.33 1.86
CA ALA A 145 -10.20 -18.00 2.29
C ALA A 145 -9.11 -17.16 2.99
N LYS A 146 -8.12 -17.80 3.62
CA LYS A 146 -6.98 -17.17 4.30
C LYS A 146 -5.87 -16.67 3.37
N SER A 147 -5.91 -17.03 2.10
CA SER A 147 -4.85 -16.71 1.15
C SER A 147 -5.31 -15.75 0.06
N VAL A 148 -6.59 -15.37 0.04
CA VAL A 148 -7.27 -14.66 -1.06
C VAL A 148 -6.67 -13.27 -1.31
N ASP A 149 -6.09 -12.65 -0.30
CA ASP A 149 -5.46 -11.33 -0.36
C ASP A 149 -3.92 -11.38 -0.50
N ASP A 150 -3.34 -12.59 -0.52
CA ASP A 150 -1.92 -12.78 -0.79
C ASP A 150 -1.56 -12.27 -2.19
N VAL A 151 -0.37 -11.67 -2.31
CA VAL A 151 0.18 -11.30 -3.62
C VAL A 151 1.30 -12.28 -3.96
N VAL A 152 1.13 -13.02 -5.05
CA VAL A 152 1.92 -14.21 -5.36
C VAL A 152 2.61 -14.10 -6.73
N ARG A 153 3.83 -14.63 -6.81
CA ARG A 153 4.44 -15.08 -8.07
C ARG A 153 3.97 -16.50 -8.34
N ALA A 154 3.41 -16.75 -9.53
CA ALA A 154 2.95 -18.08 -9.91
C ALA A 154 3.29 -18.42 -11.37
N ARG A 155 3.17 -19.70 -11.74
CA ARG A 155 3.55 -20.23 -13.07
C ARG A 155 4.98 -19.84 -13.46
N ASN A 156 5.93 -20.01 -12.54
CA ASN A 156 7.34 -19.69 -12.72
C ASN A 156 7.57 -18.24 -13.19
N GLY A 157 6.83 -17.29 -12.61
CA GLY A 157 6.95 -15.86 -12.92
C GLY A 157 6.07 -15.34 -14.05
N ARG A 158 5.28 -16.19 -14.72
CA ARG A 158 4.32 -15.74 -15.75
C ARG A 158 3.11 -15.02 -15.17
N PHE A 159 2.82 -15.22 -13.89
CA PHE A 159 1.76 -14.53 -13.16
C PHE A 159 2.34 -13.81 -11.94
N LEU A 160 1.93 -12.56 -11.77
CA LEU A 160 2.26 -11.69 -10.64
C LEU A 160 1.00 -10.90 -10.28
N GLY A 161 0.39 -11.21 -9.15
CA GLY A 161 -0.91 -10.62 -8.81
C GLY A 161 -1.47 -11.13 -7.50
N VAL A 162 -2.70 -10.72 -7.21
CA VAL A 162 -3.44 -11.22 -6.06
C VAL A 162 -3.81 -12.68 -6.32
N SER A 163 -3.73 -13.52 -5.31
CA SER A 163 -3.99 -14.97 -5.41
C SER A 163 -5.40 -15.29 -5.92
N VAL A 164 -6.40 -14.46 -5.63
CA VAL A 164 -7.78 -14.64 -6.12
C VAL A 164 -7.92 -14.51 -7.64
N ASP A 165 -6.97 -13.83 -8.28
CA ASP A 165 -6.95 -13.62 -9.73
C ASP A 165 -6.13 -14.69 -10.47
N PHE A 166 -5.57 -15.68 -9.75
CA PHE A 166 -4.73 -16.75 -10.29
C PHE A 166 -5.55 -17.96 -10.75
#